data_AF-K1V6W1-F1
#
_entry.id   AF-K1V6W1-F1
#
_cell.length_a   1.000
_cell.length_b   1.000
_cell.length_c   1.000
_cell.angle_alpha   90.00
_cell.angle_beta   90.00
_cell.angle_gamma   90.00
#
_symmetry.space_group_name_H-M   'P 1'
#
loop_
_entity.id
_entity.type
_entity.pdbx_description
1 polymer ?
#
loop_
_entity_poly.entity_id
_entity_poly.type
_entity_poly.pdbx_seq_one_letter_code
_entity_poly.pdbx_strand_id
1 'polypeptide(L)' 'PHQLSYVTNSGEGEGLLFYGNVILPFVDRFPKDIELYRIMTTKLSEVSKEKEG' A
#
# COMPACT_ATOMS: atom_id res chain seq x y z
N PRO A 1 5.17 20.97 14.53
CA PRO A 1 4.05 20.02 14.76
C PRO A 1 3.39 19.40 13.50
N HIS A 2 3.68 19.87 12.28
CA HIS A 2 3.00 19.41 11.04
C HIS A 2 3.55 18.12 10.39
N GLN A 3 4.72 17.63 10.78
CA GLN A 3 5.31 16.42 10.16
C GLN A 3 4.76 15.11 10.77
N LEU A 4 4.30 15.15 12.04
CA LEU A 4 3.69 14.00 12.71
C LEU A 4 2.27 13.69 12.19
N SER A 5 1.55 14.67 11.64
CA SER A 5 0.19 14.46 11.11
C SER A 5 0.14 13.61 9.83
N TYR A 6 1.26 13.44 9.13
CA TYR A 6 1.38 12.48 8.01
C TYR A 6 1.64 11.05 8.46
N VAL A 7 2.03 10.83 9.72
CA VAL A 7 2.31 9.49 10.25
C VAL A 7 1.04 8.80 10.76
N THR A 8 0.02 9.59 11.14
CA THR A 8 -1.20 9.09 11.81
C THR A 8 -2.44 9.00 10.90
N ASN A 9 -2.35 9.43 9.63
CA ASN A 9 -3.48 9.45 8.69
C ASN A 9 -3.20 8.76 7.33
N SER A 10 -2.13 7.97 7.21
CA SER A 10 -1.83 7.25 5.97
C SER A 10 -2.73 6.04 5.80
N GLY A 11 -3.40 5.94 4.64
CA GLY A 11 -4.09 4.73 4.23
C GLY A 11 -3.13 3.60 3.86
N GLU A 12 -3.68 2.40 3.58
CA GLU A 12 -2.90 1.32 2.98
C GLU A 12 -2.30 1.77 1.63
N GLY A 13 -1.00 1.51 1.44
CA GLY A 13 -0.27 1.93 0.25
C GLY A 13 0.27 3.36 0.30
N GLU A 14 -0.06 4.16 1.32
CA GLU A 14 0.45 5.52 1.47
C GLU A 14 1.65 5.57 2.41
N GLY A 15 2.62 6.44 2.12
CA GLY A 15 3.78 6.61 3.00
C GLY A 15 4.67 7.78 2.65
N LEU A 16 5.80 7.88 3.34
CA LEU A 16 6.82 8.90 3.14
C LEU A 16 8.18 8.24 2.86
N LEU A 17 8.84 8.68 1.79
CA LEU A 17 10.23 8.34 1.50
C LEU A 17 11.14 9.44 2.06
N PHE A 18 12.15 9.04 2.83
CA PHE A 18 13.17 9.92 3.38
C PHE A 18 14.47 9.72 2.59
N TYR A 19 14.92 10.75 1.89
CA TYR A 19 16.19 10.74 1.14
C TYR A 19 16.99 12.00 1.46
N GLY A 20 18.01 11.84 2.32
CA GLY A 20 18.79 12.96 2.84
C GLY A 20 17.88 13.95 3.59
N ASN A 21 17.78 15.17 3.06
CA ASN A 21 16.95 16.23 3.64
C ASN A 21 15.59 16.39 2.94
N VAL A 22 15.25 15.49 2.00
CA VAL A 22 13.99 15.52 1.25
C VAL A 22 13.03 14.47 1.80
N ILE A 23 11.78 14.87 1.98
CA ILE A 23 10.67 13.99 2.32
C ILE A 23 9.71 13.98 1.12
N LEU A 24 9.49 12.81 0.53
CA LEU A 24 8.57 12.62 -0.58
C LEU A 24 7.37 11.78 -0.13
N PRO A 25 6.14 12.31 -0.18
CA PRO A 25 4.96 11.47 -0.02
C PRO A 25 4.80 10.56 -1.24
N PHE A 26 4.38 9.32 -1.00
CA PHE A 26 4.03 8.38 -2.07
C PHE A 26 2.70 7.70 -1.77
N VAL A 27 2.06 7.26 -2.86
CA VAL A 27 0.84 6.45 -2.84
C VAL A 27 1.07 5.30 -3.81
N ASP A 28 1.04 4.06 -3.29
CA ASP A 28 1.09 2.83 -4.06
C ASP A 28 -0.33 2.26 -4.20
N ARG A 29 -0.87 2.39 -5.41
CA ARG A 29 -2.14 1.77 -5.81
C ARG A 29 -1.82 0.50 -6.59
N PHE A 30 -1.24 -0.47 -5.90
CA PHE A 30 -0.81 -1.71 -6.53
C PHE A 30 -2.00 -2.40 -7.22
N PRO A 31 -1.91 -2.73 -8.54
CA PRO A 31 -3.00 -3.37 -9.26
C PRO A 31 -3.34 -4.72 -8.63
N LYS A 32 -4.62 -4.96 -8.32
CA LYS A 32 -5.06 -6.20 -7.67
C LYS A 32 -5.51 -7.28 -8.64
N ASP A 33 -5.72 -6.92 -9.90
CA ASP A 33 -6.20 -7.75 -11.00
C ASP A 33 -5.09 -8.47 -11.78
N ILE A 34 -3.85 -8.39 -11.29
CA ILE A 34 -2.70 -9.05 -11.92
C ILE A 34 -2.22 -10.25 -11.09
N GLU A 35 -1.68 -11.23 -11.81
CA GLU A 35 -1.13 -12.46 -11.23
C GLU A 35 -0.08 -12.21 -10.15
N LEU A 36 0.71 -11.13 -10.32
CA LEU A 36 1.72 -10.74 -9.34
C LEU A 36 1.11 -10.40 -7.97
N TYR A 37 -0.04 -9.73 -7.93
CA TYR A 37 -0.73 -9.43 -6.67
C TYR A 37 -1.23 -10.71 -6.01
N ARG A 38 -1.83 -11.61 -6.79
CA ARG A 38 -2.36 -12.90 -6.33
C ARG A 38 -1.31 -13.75 -5.63
N ILE A 39 -0.08 -13.74 -6.15
CA ILE A 39 1.05 -14.51 -5.59
C ILE A 39 1.66 -13.82 -4.37
N MET A 40 1.71 -12.49 -4.33
CA MET A 40 2.41 -11.74 -3.27
C MET A 40 1.54 -11.32 -2.09
N THR A 41 0.22 -11.20 -2.28
CA THR A 41 -0.66 -10.70 -1.21
C THR A 41 -0.73 -11.67 -0.04
N THR A 42 -0.70 -11.11 1.18
CA THR A 42 -0.91 -11.86 2.43
C THR A 42 -2.38 -11.86 2.86
N LYS A 43 -3.24 -11.13 2.15
CA LYS A 43 -4.67 -11.04 2.44
C LYS A 43 -5.41 -12.19 1.77
N LEU A 44 -5.45 -13.33 2.45
CA LEU A 44 -6.07 -14.55 1.95
C LEU A 44 -7.55 -14.36 1.53
N SER A 45 -8.27 -13.44 2.18
CA SER A 45 -9.66 -13.11 1.85
C SER A 45 -9.87 -12.40 0.51
N GLU A 46 -8.82 -11.80 -0.05
CA GLU A 46 -8.87 -11.13 -1.36
C GLU A 46 -8.67 -12.12 -2.50
N VAL A 47 -7.93 -13.21 -2.28
CA VAL A 47 -7.65 -14.27 -3.28
C VAL A 47 -8.57 -15.47 -3.18
N SER A 48 -9.16 -15.74 -2.00
CA SER A 48 -10.07 -16.87 -1.83
C SER A 48 -11.40 -16.69 -2.57
N LYS A 49 -11.85 -15.44 -2.74
CA LYS A 49 -13.09 -15.11 -3.47
C LYS A 49 -13.02 -15.38 -4.98
N GLU A 50 -11.82 -15.42 -5.57
CA GLU A 50 -11.65 -15.74 -6.99
C GLU A 50 -11.86 -17.23 -7.30
N LYS A 51 -11.82 -18.12 -6.29
CA LYS A 51 -11.94 -19.58 -6.49
C LYS A 51 -13.36 -20.14 -6.37
N GLU A 52 -14.35 -19.30 -6.07
CA GLU A 52 -15.77 -19.71 -5.92
C GLU A 52 -16.65 -19.36 -7.13
N GLY A 53 -16.04 -19.03 -8.28
CA GLY A 53 -16.72 -18.78 -9.56
C GLY A 53 -16.54 -19.90 -10.58
#